data_AF-A0A920S136-F1
#
_entry.id   AF-A0A920S136-F1
#
_cell.length_a   1.000
_cell.length_b   1.000
_cell.length_c   1.000
_cell.angle_alpha   90.00
_cell.angle_beta   90.00
_cell.angle_gamma   90.00
#
_symmetry.space_group_name_H-M   'P 1'
#
loop_
_entity.id
_entity.type
_entity.pdbx_description
1 polymer ?
#
loop_
_entity_poly.entity_id
_entity_poly.type
_entity_poly.pdbx_seq_one_letter_code
_entity_poly.pdbx_strand_id
1 'polypeptide(L)' 'MPINKVFEKKIGLVLPGGGARGAYQVGVLKAINEIKPDSNPFSIISGTSAGAINASFWLLDLNLLKKRLSF' A
#
# COMPACT_ATOMS: atom_id res chain seq x y z
N MET A 1 10.10 7.70 30.37
CA MET A 1 9.50 7.46 29.03
C MET A 1 9.57 5.97 28.75
N PRO A 2 8.47 5.27 28.39
CA PRO A 2 8.55 3.84 28.12
C PRO A 2 9.33 3.61 26.81
N ILE A 3 10.44 2.88 26.91
CA ILE A 3 11.37 2.48 25.83
C ILE A 3 10.66 1.63 24.74
N ASN A 4 9.49 1.07 25.06
CA ASN A 4 8.78 0.11 24.21
C ASN A 4 8.07 0.72 22.99
N LYS A 5 8.07 2.06 22.82
CA LYS A 5 7.44 2.72 21.66
C LYS A 5 8.37 2.92 20.46
N VAL A 6 9.68 2.69 20.61
CA VAL A 6 10.69 3.09 19.62
C VAL A 6 10.77 2.12 18.42
N PHE A 7 10.25 0.89 18.55
CA PHE A 7 10.34 -0.16 17.52
C PHE A 7 8.98 -0.63 16.99
N GLU A 8 8.00 0.27 16.81
CA GLU A 8 6.97 -0.02 15.81
C GLU A 8 7.68 -0.25 14.47
N LYS A 9 7.43 -1.40 13.85
CA LYS A 9 8.13 -1.86 12.65
C LYS A 9 7.76 -0.94 11.47
N LYS A 10 8.55 0.12 11.25
CA LYS A 10 8.36 1.08 10.16
C LYS A 10 8.82 0.48 8.84
N ILE A 11 7.91 -0.22 8.15
CA ILE A 11 8.18 -0.80 6.83
C ILE A 11 7.72 0.18 5.76
N GLY A 12 8.61 0.45 4.80
CA GLY A 12 8.31 1.25 3.62
C GLY A 12 8.10 0.39 2.38
N LEU A 13 7.17 0.79 1.51
CA LEU A 13 6.97 0.23 0.18
C LEU A 13 7.40 1.23 -0.89
N VAL A 14 8.24 0.79 -1.84
CA VAL A 14 8.70 1.61 -2.97
C VAL A 14 8.22 0.99 -4.27
N LEU A 15 7.45 1.75 -5.05
CA LEU A 15 6.93 1.36 -6.35
C LEU A 15 7.63 2.16 -7.46
N PRO A 16 8.67 1.60 -8.10
CA PRO A 16 9.40 2.29 -9.15
C PRO A 16 8.53 2.49 -10.40
N GLY A 17 8.94 3.42 -11.26
CA GLY A 17 8.34 3.58 -12.58
C GLY A 17 8.57 2.37 -13.48
N GLY A 18 7.65 2.13 -14.41
CA GLY A 18 7.76 1.00 -15.34
C GLY A 18 6.80 1.03 -16.53
N GLY A 19 6.09 2.15 -16.76
CA GLY A 19 5.07 2.26 -17.80
C GLY A 19 4.04 1.12 -17.71
N ALA A 20 3.78 0.45 -18.85
CA ALA A 20 2.87 -0.69 -18.92
C ALA A 20 3.27 -1.86 -18.00
N ARG A 21 4.56 -2.05 -17.70
CA ARG A 21 5.03 -3.11 -16.79
C ARG A 21 4.66 -2.85 -15.33
N GLY A 22 4.17 -1.66 -15.01
CA GLY A 22 3.56 -1.37 -13.71
C GLY A 22 2.40 -2.29 -13.36
N ALA A 23 1.76 -2.94 -14.35
CA ALA A 23 0.71 -3.94 -14.12
C ALA A 23 1.18 -5.12 -13.24
N TYR A 24 2.45 -5.52 -13.32
CA TYR A 24 2.97 -6.59 -12.46
C TYR A 24 2.96 -6.22 -10.98
N GLN A 25 3.16 -4.93 -10.66
CA GLN A 25 3.12 -4.44 -9.29
C GLN A 25 1.70 -4.63 -8.70
N VAL A 26 0.64 -4.47 -9.50
CA VAL A 26 -0.75 -4.67 -9.06
C VAL A 26 -0.99 -6.10 -8.56
N GLY A 27 -0.41 -7.10 -9.24
CA GLY A 27 -0.50 -8.50 -8.81
C GLY A 27 0.18 -8.74 -7.46
N VAL A 28 1.35 -8.13 -7.23
CA VAL A 28 2.06 -8.20 -5.94
C VAL A 28 1.26 -7.55 -4.83
N LEU A 29 0.71 -6.37 -5.07
CA LEU A 29 -0.14 -5.65 -4.12
C LEU A 29 -1.39 -6.47 -3.76
N LYS A 30 -2.04 -7.08 -4.76
CA LYS A 30 -3.18 -7.99 -4.53
C LYS A 30 -2.79 -9.16 -3.61
N ALA A 31 -1.68 -9.84 -3.86
CA ALA A 31 -1.21 -10.94 -3.03
C ALA A 31 -0.89 -10.50 -1.59
N ILE A 32 -0.30 -9.32 -1.41
CA ILE A 32 -0.06 -8.74 -0.07
C ILE A 32 -1.39 -8.52 0.67
N ASN A 33 -2.41 -7.99 -0.02
CA ASN A 33 -3.72 -7.77 0.57
C ASN A 33 -4.45 -9.09 0.91
N GLU A 34 -4.25 -10.15 0.13
CA GLU A 34 -4.79 -11.48 0.46
C GLU A 34 -4.13 -12.08 1.71
N ILE A 35 -2.82 -11.85 1.91
CA ILE A 35 -2.10 -12.32 3.10
C ILE A 35 -2.46 -11.49 4.35
N LYS A 36 -2.68 -10.18 4.19
CA LYS A 36 -2.94 -9.26 5.30
C LYS A 36 -4.08 -8.29 4.97
N PRO A 37 -5.34 -8.75 4.98
CA PRO A 37 -6.49 -7.98 4.49
C PRO A 37 -6.92 -6.84 5.41
N ASP A 38 -6.67 -6.95 6.72
CA ASP A 38 -7.24 -6.03 7.71
C ASP A 38 -6.35 -4.82 8.03
N SER A 39 -5.15 -4.74 7.45
CA SER A 39 -4.25 -3.61 7.71
C SER A 39 -3.20 -3.43 6.62
N ASN A 40 -2.99 -2.17 6.22
CA ASN A 40 -1.84 -1.79 5.41
C ASN A 40 -0.55 -1.97 6.25
N PRO A 41 0.38 -2.87 5.86
CA PRO A 41 1.61 -3.11 6.63
C PRO A 41 2.67 -2.02 6.42
N PHE A 42 2.44 -1.07 5.51
CA PHE A 42 3.42 -0.08 5.11
C PHE A 42 3.11 1.29 5.69
N SER A 43 4.01 1.79 6.55
CA SER A 43 3.92 3.11 7.16
C SER A 43 4.33 4.24 6.21
N ILE A 44 5.13 3.91 5.19
CA ILE A 44 5.61 4.85 4.18
C ILE A 44 5.44 4.19 2.82
N ILE A 45 4.86 4.91 1.88
CA ILE A 45 4.72 4.44 0.51
C ILE A 45 5.26 5.53 -0.41
N SER A 46 6.16 5.15 -1.32
CA SER A 46 6.72 6.02 -2.33
C SER A 46 6.51 5.41 -3.71
N GLY A 47 6.21 6.25 -4.70
CA GLY A 47 6.03 5.80 -6.08
C GLY A 47 6.48 6.85 -7.07
N THR A 48 6.90 6.42 -8.26
CA THR A 48 7.31 7.32 -9.35
C THR A 48 6.61 6.93 -10.65
N SER A 49 6.07 7.90 -11.39
CA SER A 49 5.37 7.67 -12.68
C SER A 49 4.26 6.62 -12.54
N ALA A 50 4.27 5.54 -13.32
CA ALA A 50 3.30 4.44 -13.19
C ALA A 50 3.24 3.82 -11.78
N GLY A 51 4.37 3.76 -11.06
CA GLY A 51 4.40 3.30 -9.68
C GLY A 51 3.75 4.29 -8.70
N ALA A 52 3.73 5.59 -9.00
CA ALA A 52 3.01 6.58 -8.21
C ALA A 52 1.49 6.38 -8.32
N ILE A 53 1.00 6.01 -9.51
CA ILE A 53 -0.42 5.68 -9.71
C ILE A 53 -0.79 4.46 -8.85
N ASN A 54 0.01 3.39 -8.93
CA ASN A 54 -0.20 2.18 -8.12
C ASN A 54 -0.14 2.48 -6.60
N ALA A 55 0.80 3.32 -6.17
CA ALA A 55 0.94 3.75 -4.77
C ALA A 55 -0.31 4.52 -4.28
N SER A 56 -0.80 5.45 -5.10
CA SER A 56 -2.01 6.21 -4.80
C SER A 56 -3.23 5.30 -4.69
N PHE A 57 -3.39 4.35 -5.62
CA PHE A 57 -4.48 3.36 -5.57
C PHE A 57 -4.40 2.46 -4.35
N TRP A 58 -3.20 2.02 -3.98
CA TRP A 58 -2.99 1.21 -2.77
C TRP A 58 -3.38 1.97 -1.51
N LEU A 59 -2.98 3.25 -1.39
CA LEU A 59 -3.33 4.11 -0.26
C LEU A 59 -4.82 4.42 -0.19
N LEU A 60 -5.46 4.59 -1.35
CA LEU A 60 -6.89 4.90 -1.45
C LEU A 60 -7.79 3.73 -1.04
N ASP A 61 -7.23 2.53 -0.89
CA ASP A 61 -7.88 1.26 -0.55
C ASP A 61 -9.37 1.24 -0.97
N LEU A 62 -9.67 0.62 -2.11
CA LEU A 62 -11.05 0.51 -2.59
C LEU A 62 -12.00 -0.16 -1.57
N ASN A 63 -11.49 -0.85 -0.54
CA ASN A 63 -12.30 -1.33 0.58
C ASN A 63 -12.72 -0.22 1.55
N LEU A 64 -11.91 0.83 1.75
CA LEU A 64 -12.30 2.04 2.46
C LEU A 64 -13.35 2.84 1.67
N LEU A 65 -13.24 2.92 0.35
CA LEU A 65 -14.26 3.55 -0.49
C LEU A 65 -15.56 2.73 -0.52
N LYS A 66 -15.50 1.40 -0.59
CA LYS A 66 -16.68 0.53 -0.46
C LYS A 66 -17.37 0.67 0.89
N LYS A 67 -16.62 0.69 2.01
CA LYS A 67 -17.18 0.93 3.36
C LYS A 67 -17.77 2.32 3.55
N ARG A 68 -17.27 3.32 2.81
CA ARG A 68 -17.70 4.73 2.94
C ARG A 68 -18.85 5.10 1.99
N LEU A 69 -19.14 4.25 1.00
CA LEU A 69 -20.25 4.40 0.04
C LEU A 69 -21.39 3.38 0.26
N SER A 70 -21.20 2.38 1.12
CA SER A 70 -22.28 1.61 1.71
C SER A 70 -22.95 2.45 2.80
N PHE A 71 -24.06 3.11 2.47
CA PHE A 71 -25.05 3.57 3.45
C PHE A 71 -25.76 2.36 4.08
#